data_AF-A0A7J0AJ62-F1
#
_entry.id   AF-A0A7J0AJ62-F1
#
_cell.length_a   1.000
_cell.length_b   1.000
_cell.length_c   1.000
_cell.angle_alpha   90.00
_cell.angle_beta   90.00
_cell.angle_gamma   90.00
#
_symmetry.space_group_name_H-M   'P 1'
#
loop_
_entity.id
_entity.type
_entity.pdbx_description
1 polymer ?
#
loop_
_entity_poly.entity_id
_entity_poly.type
_entity_poly.pdbx_seq_one_letter_code
_entity_poly.pdbx_strand_id
1 'polypeptide(L)'
;MKTSLIALALLVASCANASGLWRELSVDSIPQELAYVIDMKIMGDTLWLSYETHSGMGQRFLRAYSIDYQCDSLKYIGEPCRRDDGYYHSYMPYVFAMPGGAPGVVSQDECALFSIADNLSVKPMRKYVIDSGMNMPFPLTSYVGDIFALADERYIFTAREPAGGAVWAMTTDFSTNKISPVRRLAHLPDEISWVANTGELVCWPSKSICAYAYKLYPCIDFFTTAGDTIASVQVASETFDPATLVEADAEDSNILHFIDTAQSSDRLYALYWGKTYADMRKDSDRGSAKSRLFQFDLQGNLLNVKELPGQIYKIAVDSHRNRIVAFDVSFRWNQQSE
;
A
#
# COMPACT_ATOMS: atom_id res chain seq x y z
N MET A 1 -4.85 10.15 -31.27
CA MET A 1 -5.82 9.30 -30.53
C MET A 1 -5.78 9.74 -29.08
N LYS A 2 -6.90 10.16 -28.50
CA LYS A 2 -6.96 10.62 -27.11
C LYS A 2 -6.87 9.41 -26.19
N THR A 3 -5.70 9.22 -25.56
CA THR A 3 -5.51 8.31 -24.44
C THR A 3 -6.23 8.93 -23.23
N SER A 4 -7.53 8.67 -23.09
CA SER A 4 -8.23 8.93 -21.83
C SER A 4 -7.88 7.80 -20.88
N LEU A 5 -6.91 8.07 -20.02
CA LEU A 5 -6.29 7.13 -19.10
C LEU A 5 -6.70 7.57 -17.69
N ILE A 6 -7.50 6.73 -17.04
CA ILE A 6 -7.85 6.65 -15.61
C ILE A 6 -8.09 7.97 -14.88
N ALA A 7 -9.35 8.15 -14.48
CA ALA A 7 -9.76 9.16 -13.54
C ALA A 7 -9.15 8.84 -12.16
N LEU A 8 -8.07 9.53 -11.80
CA LEU A 8 -7.66 9.57 -10.40
C LEU A 8 -8.75 10.34 -9.67
N ALA A 9 -9.57 9.64 -8.89
CA ALA A 9 -10.74 10.23 -8.28
C ALA A 9 -10.34 10.82 -6.93
N LEU A 10 -10.58 12.10 -6.72
CA LEU A 10 -10.41 12.74 -5.43
C LEU A 10 -11.72 12.70 -4.66
N LEU A 11 -11.67 12.18 -3.44
CA LEU A 11 -12.70 12.36 -2.44
C LEU A 11 -12.33 13.50 -1.50
N VAL A 12 -13.18 14.52 -1.45
CA VAL A 12 -13.20 15.47 -0.34
C VAL A 12 -14.10 14.88 0.74
N ALA A 13 -13.51 14.24 1.75
CA ALA A 13 -14.25 13.73 2.91
C ALA A 13 -14.14 14.77 4.04
N SER A 14 -15.03 15.76 4.08
CA SER A 14 -15.16 16.57 5.29
C SER A 14 -15.70 15.70 6.41
N CYS A 15 -15.01 15.65 7.55
CA CYS A 15 -15.48 14.96 8.74
C CYS A 15 -16.87 15.45 9.14
N ALA A 16 -17.74 14.51 9.52
CA ALA A 16 -19.15 14.66 9.89
C ALA A 16 -20.13 14.86 8.72
N ASN A 17 -20.65 13.74 8.20
CA ASN A 17 -21.95 13.65 7.49
C ASN A 17 -22.11 14.31 6.11
N ALA A 18 -21.05 14.81 5.47
CA ALA A 18 -21.16 15.22 4.06
C ALA A 18 -20.92 14.02 3.13
N SER A 19 -21.88 13.72 2.26
CA SER A 19 -21.67 12.85 1.11
C SER A 19 -20.64 13.49 0.16
N GLY A 20 -19.34 13.29 0.43
CA GLY A 20 -18.28 13.85 -0.40
C GLY A 20 -18.45 13.44 -1.86
N LEU A 21 -18.39 14.41 -2.77
CA LEU A 21 -18.42 14.19 -4.22
C LEU A 21 -17.06 13.64 -4.67
N TRP A 22 -17.09 12.57 -5.46
CA TRP A 22 -15.92 12.09 -6.20
C TRP A 22 -15.73 12.93 -7.45
N ARG A 23 -14.50 13.39 -7.69
CA ARG A 23 -14.15 14.17 -8.88
C ARG A 23 -12.94 13.57 -9.55
N GLU A 24 -12.98 13.48 -10.87
CA GLU A 24 -11.83 13.13 -11.68
C GLU A 24 -10.78 14.24 -11.62
N LEU A 25 -9.54 13.87 -11.33
CA LEU A 25 -8.39 14.75 -11.40
C LEU A 25 -7.81 14.74 -12.81
N SER A 26 -7.50 15.91 -13.33
CA SER A 26 -6.71 16.03 -14.55
C SER A 26 -5.25 15.70 -14.26
N VAL A 27 -4.62 14.83 -15.05
CA VAL A 27 -3.22 14.43 -14.88
C VAL A 27 -2.45 14.77 -16.16
N ASP A 28 -1.37 15.54 -16.02
CA ASP A 28 -0.60 16.05 -17.18
C ASP A 28 0.30 14.99 -17.85
N SER A 29 0.75 13.99 -17.09
CA SER A 29 1.60 12.90 -17.58
C SER A 29 1.37 11.63 -16.78
N ILE A 30 1.09 10.52 -17.45
CA ILE A 30 0.87 9.21 -16.83
C ILE A 30 1.96 8.24 -17.33
N PRO A 31 2.41 7.24 -16.54
CA PRO A 31 3.41 6.32 -17.03
C PRO A 31 2.93 5.61 -18.30
N GLN A 32 3.80 5.56 -19.30
CA GLN A 32 3.53 4.79 -20.51
C GLN A 32 3.51 3.31 -20.15
N GLU A 33 2.57 2.56 -20.74
CA GLU A 33 2.44 1.11 -20.54
C GLU A 33 2.28 0.70 -19.06
N LEU A 34 1.67 1.55 -18.22
CA LEU A 34 1.35 1.23 -16.83
C LEU A 34 0.58 -0.10 -16.76
N ALA A 35 1.17 -1.08 -16.08
CA ALA A 35 0.58 -2.40 -15.86
C ALA A 35 -0.13 -2.46 -14.51
N TYR A 36 0.58 -2.07 -13.44
CA TYR A 36 0.11 -2.15 -12.07
C TYR A 36 0.52 -0.92 -11.27
N VAL A 37 -0.38 -0.39 -10.45
CA VAL A 37 -0.02 0.51 -9.36
C VAL A 37 0.23 -0.36 -8.12
N ILE A 38 1.43 -0.26 -7.58
CA ILE A 38 1.88 -1.04 -6.42
C ILE A 38 1.48 -0.35 -5.12
N ASP A 39 1.66 0.97 -5.05
CA ASP A 39 1.39 1.76 -3.85
C ASP A 39 1.17 3.25 -4.18
N MET A 40 0.41 3.93 -3.32
CA MET A 40 0.16 5.36 -3.39
C MET A 40 0.27 5.99 -2.01
N LYS A 41 1.11 7.03 -1.86
CA LYS A 41 1.23 7.79 -0.60
C LYS A 41 1.23 9.28 -0.84
N ILE A 42 0.61 10.04 0.06
CA ILE A 42 0.68 11.50 0.06
C ILE A 42 1.57 11.96 1.21
N MET A 43 2.57 12.77 0.88
CA MET A 43 3.44 13.45 1.84
C MET A 43 3.51 14.93 1.47
N GLY A 44 3.00 15.78 2.36
CA GLY A 44 2.78 17.20 2.05
C GLY A 44 1.83 17.36 0.86
N ASP A 45 2.30 18.02 -0.19
CA ASP A 45 1.52 18.30 -1.41
C ASP A 45 1.91 17.36 -2.56
N THR A 46 2.66 16.30 -2.26
CA THR A 46 3.15 15.34 -3.26
C THR A 46 2.45 14.00 -3.12
N LEU A 47 1.83 13.54 -4.21
CA LEU A 47 1.44 12.15 -4.39
C LEU A 47 2.62 11.38 -4.96
N TRP A 48 3.00 10.32 -4.27
CA TRP A 48 4.00 9.35 -4.69
C TRP A 48 3.28 8.11 -5.21
N LEU A 49 3.71 7.64 -6.38
CA LEU A 49 3.13 6.51 -7.08
C LEU A 49 4.24 5.50 -7.36
N SER A 50 4.18 4.34 -6.71
CA SER A 50 4.99 3.18 -7.08
C SER A 50 4.22 2.32 -8.08
N TYR A 51 4.85 1.92 -9.18
CA TYR A 51 4.14 1.22 -10.26
C TYR A 51 5.07 0.31 -11.08
N GLU A 52 4.47 -0.58 -11.88
CA GLU A 52 5.14 -1.42 -12.87
C GLU A 52 4.62 -1.12 -14.27
N THR A 53 5.44 -1.37 -15.28
CA THR A 53 5.03 -1.29 -16.70
C THR A 53 5.00 -2.67 -17.33
N HIS A 54 4.23 -2.85 -18.40
CA HIS A 54 4.15 -4.12 -19.12
C HIS A 54 5.51 -4.58 -19.68
N SER A 55 6.35 -3.63 -20.09
CA SER A 55 7.70 -3.87 -20.59
C SER A 55 8.78 -3.92 -19.50
N GLY A 56 8.42 -3.65 -18.24
CA GLY A 56 9.36 -3.49 -17.12
C GLY A 56 9.95 -4.78 -16.57
N MET A 57 9.44 -5.96 -16.96
CA MET A 57 9.96 -7.28 -16.54
C MET A 57 10.13 -7.43 -15.02
N GLY A 58 9.18 -6.90 -14.23
CA GLY A 58 9.20 -6.93 -12.76
C GLY A 58 9.91 -5.74 -12.08
N GLN A 59 10.51 -4.82 -12.85
CA GLN A 59 10.98 -3.54 -12.34
C GLN A 59 9.81 -2.69 -11.84
N ARG A 60 9.97 -2.11 -10.64
CA ARG A 60 9.08 -1.06 -10.14
C ARG A 60 9.71 0.32 -10.29
N PHE A 61 8.86 1.30 -10.50
CA PHE A 61 9.24 2.69 -10.67
C PHE A 61 8.57 3.52 -9.58
N LEU A 62 9.20 4.64 -9.22
CA LEU A 62 8.63 5.61 -8.30
C LEU A 62 8.50 6.94 -9.03
N ARG A 63 7.29 7.51 -9.02
CA ARG A 63 6.97 8.79 -9.63
C ARG A 63 6.33 9.74 -8.63
N ALA A 64 6.64 11.02 -8.76
CA ALA A 64 6.11 12.09 -7.92
C ALA A 64 5.20 13.04 -8.71
N TYR A 65 4.07 13.41 -8.10
CA TYR A 65 3.10 14.36 -8.63
C TYR A 65 2.78 15.45 -7.60
N SER A 66 2.74 16.71 -8.03
CA SER A 66 2.22 17.81 -7.22
C SER A 66 0.70 17.79 -7.31
N ILE A 67 0.04 17.85 -6.16
CA ILE A 67 -1.42 17.88 -6.09
C ILE A 67 -1.89 19.34 -6.06
N ASP A 68 -2.71 19.73 -7.05
CA ASP A 68 -3.39 21.03 -7.08
C ASP A 68 -4.89 20.83 -6.82
N TYR A 69 -5.27 21.04 -5.57
CA TYR A 69 -6.63 20.88 -5.08
C TYR A 69 -7.61 21.98 -5.50
N GLN A 70 -7.11 23.09 -6.05
CA GLN A 70 -7.97 24.16 -6.57
C GLN A 70 -8.35 23.88 -8.02
N CYS A 71 -7.41 23.34 -8.79
CA CYS A 71 -7.61 22.99 -10.19
C CYS A 71 -8.07 21.54 -10.38
N ASP A 72 -8.23 20.76 -9.30
CA ASP A 72 -8.49 19.32 -9.34
C ASP A 72 -7.52 18.63 -10.34
N SER A 73 -6.20 18.85 -10.15
CA SER A 73 -5.16 18.37 -11.07
C SER A 73 -3.93 17.79 -10.38
N LEU A 74 -3.24 16.90 -11.07
CA LEU A 74 -1.92 16.40 -10.74
C LEU A 74 -0.91 16.84 -11.80
N LYS A 75 0.22 17.36 -11.34
CA LYS A 75 1.33 17.79 -12.19
C LYS A 75 2.55 16.93 -11.95
N TYR A 76 3.06 16.29 -12.98
CA TYR A 76 4.26 15.46 -12.91
C TYR A 76 5.47 16.28 -12.48
N ILE A 77 6.18 15.80 -11.45
CA ILE A 77 7.38 16.46 -10.92
C ILE A 77 8.64 15.70 -11.36
N GLY A 78 8.63 14.36 -11.33
CA GLY A 78 9.80 13.55 -11.67
C GLY A 78 9.73 12.09 -11.24
N GLU A 79 10.80 11.35 -11.53
CA GLU A 79 11.02 9.94 -11.18
C GLU A 79 12.35 9.80 -10.40
N PRO A 80 12.36 9.97 -9.07
CA PRO A 80 13.59 10.10 -8.27
C PRO A 80 14.54 8.89 -8.37
N CYS A 81 14.02 7.68 -8.50
CA CYS A 81 14.83 6.46 -8.47
C CYS A 81 15.51 6.13 -9.81
N ARG A 82 15.18 6.86 -10.88
CA ARG A 82 15.79 6.67 -12.21
C ARG A 82 17.06 7.50 -12.33
N ARG A 83 18.12 6.90 -12.86
CA ARG A 83 19.41 7.56 -13.08
C ARG A 83 19.59 7.90 -14.56
N ASP A 84 20.42 8.91 -14.83
CA ASP A 84 20.74 9.36 -16.19
C ASP A 84 21.57 8.33 -16.98
N ASP A 85 22.24 7.41 -16.29
CA ASP A 85 23.05 6.33 -16.88
C ASP A 85 22.20 5.12 -17.33
N GLY A 86 20.87 5.20 -17.20
CA GLY A 86 19.93 4.14 -17.57
C GLY A 86 19.70 3.09 -16.48
N TYR A 87 20.41 3.17 -15.35
CA TYR A 87 20.19 2.31 -14.19
C TYR A 87 19.23 2.94 -13.18
N TYR A 88 18.92 2.20 -12.11
CA TYR A 88 18.05 2.66 -11.03
C TYR A 88 18.79 2.64 -9.70
N HIS A 89 18.42 3.57 -8.82
CA HIS A 89 18.85 3.52 -7.42
C HIS A 89 18.23 2.34 -6.67
N SER A 90 17.02 1.92 -7.07
CA SER A 90 16.29 0.78 -6.50
C SER A 90 15.45 0.13 -7.61
N TYR A 91 15.47 -1.20 -7.67
CA TYR A 91 14.67 -1.98 -8.62
C TYR A 91 13.23 -2.23 -8.11
N MET A 92 13.03 -2.13 -6.79
CA MET A 92 11.72 -2.25 -6.13
C MET A 92 11.46 -1.13 -5.12
N PRO A 93 11.38 0.16 -5.55
CA PRO A 93 11.21 1.28 -4.63
C PRO A 93 9.81 1.28 -3.98
N TYR A 94 9.81 1.32 -2.65
CA TYR A 94 8.63 1.57 -1.83
C TYR A 94 8.84 2.81 -0.98
N VAL A 95 7.96 3.80 -1.14
CA VAL A 95 8.10 5.11 -0.51
C VAL A 95 7.50 5.10 0.90
N PHE A 96 8.12 5.82 1.83
CA PHE A 96 7.59 5.97 3.18
C PHE A 96 8.02 7.31 3.80
N ALA A 97 7.35 7.71 4.87
CA ALA A 97 7.75 8.88 5.65
C ALA A 97 8.88 8.51 6.62
N MET A 98 10.05 9.09 6.43
CA MET A 98 11.17 9.03 7.38
C MET A 98 10.84 9.78 8.67
N PRO A 99 11.66 9.61 9.73
CA PRO A 99 11.60 10.48 10.91
C PRO A 99 11.56 11.96 10.51
N GLY A 100 10.61 12.71 11.06
CA GLY A 100 10.36 14.11 10.69
C GLY A 100 9.47 14.32 9.46
N GLY A 101 9.01 13.26 8.79
CA GLY A 101 8.04 13.32 7.70
C GLY A 101 8.62 13.52 6.30
N ALA A 102 9.94 13.59 6.17
CA ALA A 102 10.61 13.66 4.86
C ALA A 102 10.42 12.34 4.08
N PRO A 103 10.34 12.38 2.74
CA PRO A 103 10.20 11.19 1.93
C PRO A 103 11.48 10.34 1.91
N GLY A 104 11.34 9.05 2.20
CA GLY A 104 12.38 8.04 2.04
C GLY A 104 11.91 6.89 1.16
N VAL A 105 12.85 6.06 0.74
CA VAL A 105 12.59 4.85 -0.04
C VAL A 105 13.29 3.67 0.61
N VAL A 106 12.59 2.56 0.71
CA VAL A 106 13.20 1.24 0.89
C VAL A 106 13.20 0.52 -0.46
N SER A 107 14.33 -0.07 -0.86
CA SER A 107 14.32 -1.09 -1.91
C SER A 107 13.80 -2.36 -1.28
N GLN A 108 12.62 -2.83 -1.67
CA GLN A 108 11.98 -3.96 -0.98
C GLN A 108 12.79 -5.25 -1.12
N ASP A 109 13.44 -5.47 -2.26
CA ASP A 109 14.31 -6.61 -2.58
C ASP A 109 15.68 -6.55 -1.90
N GLU A 110 16.34 -5.39 -1.92
CA GLU A 110 17.67 -5.25 -1.33
C GLU A 110 17.62 -4.84 0.15
N CYS A 111 16.43 -4.52 0.66
CA CYS A 111 16.19 -3.97 2.00
C CYS A 111 16.92 -2.64 2.29
N ALA A 112 17.49 -1.98 1.27
CA ALA A 112 18.32 -0.79 1.39
C ALA A 112 17.50 0.49 1.57
N LEU A 113 17.94 1.40 2.44
CA LEU A 113 17.30 2.69 2.69
C LEU A 113 17.96 3.85 1.92
N PHE A 114 17.11 4.72 1.39
CA PHE A 114 17.48 5.94 0.70
C PHE A 114 16.66 7.14 1.19
N SER A 115 17.29 8.31 1.24
CA SER A 115 16.59 9.58 1.45
C SER A 115 16.30 10.25 0.11
N ILE A 116 15.13 10.87 -0.03
CA ILE A 116 14.80 11.76 -1.16
C ILE A 116 14.89 13.21 -0.68
N ALA A 117 15.68 14.04 -1.38
CA ALA A 117 15.72 15.48 -1.14
C ALA A 117 14.63 16.22 -1.92
N ASP A 118 14.38 17.50 -1.59
CA ASP A 118 13.33 18.32 -2.21
C ASP A 118 13.44 18.43 -3.74
N ASN A 119 14.66 18.35 -4.28
CA ASN A 119 14.91 18.36 -5.72
C ASN A 119 14.79 16.96 -6.37
N LEU A 120 14.15 16.01 -5.68
CA LEU A 120 14.01 14.60 -6.05
C LEU A 120 15.32 13.80 -6.12
N SER A 121 16.46 14.36 -5.69
CA SER A 121 17.72 13.60 -5.66
C SER A 121 17.69 12.51 -4.59
N VAL A 122 18.10 11.29 -4.99
CA VAL A 122 18.15 10.12 -4.13
C VAL A 122 19.56 9.93 -3.57
N LYS A 123 19.67 9.74 -2.25
CA LYS A 123 20.95 9.47 -1.58
C LYS A 123 20.86 8.18 -0.77
N PRO A 124 21.80 7.23 -0.94
CA PRO A 124 21.84 6.02 -0.14
C PRO A 124 22.18 6.37 1.31
N MET A 125 21.41 5.81 2.25
CA MET A 125 21.66 5.98 3.68
C MET A 125 22.70 4.99 4.21
N ARG A 126 23.08 3.98 3.40
CA ARG A 126 23.98 2.87 3.79
C ARG A 126 23.45 2.07 5.00
N LYS A 127 22.14 1.92 5.06
CA LYS A 127 21.42 1.12 6.06
C LYS A 127 20.49 0.16 5.34
N TYR A 128 20.36 -1.03 5.89
CA TYR A 128 19.59 -2.13 5.33
C TYR A 128 18.65 -2.65 6.41
N VAL A 129 17.34 -2.54 6.21
CA VAL A 129 16.31 -2.89 7.20
C VAL A 129 16.48 -4.34 7.69
N ILE A 130 16.81 -5.23 6.76
CA ILE A 130 17.24 -6.61 6.99
C ILE A 130 18.65 -6.75 6.42
N ASP A 131 19.60 -7.18 7.26
CA ASP A 131 20.99 -7.45 6.85
C ASP A 131 21.55 -8.62 7.65
N SER A 132 22.48 -9.35 7.02
CA SER A 132 23.26 -10.44 7.62
C SER A 132 24.05 -10.03 8.87
N GLY A 133 24.39 -8.74 9.00
CA GLY A 133 25.03 -8.20 10.20
C GLY A 133 24.09 -7.97 11.39
N MET A 134 22.77 -8.09 11.20
CA MET A 134 21.77 -7.86 12.23
C MET A 134 21.53 -9.14 13.05
N ASN A 135 21.32 -8.96 14.36
CA ASN A 135 20.87 -10.04 15.24
C ASN A 135 19.39 -10.36 14.94
N MET A 136 19.17 -11.42 14.18
CA MET A 136 17.85 -11.88 13.77
C MET A 136 17.32 -12.97 14.71
N PRO A 137 16.03 -12.94 15.08
CA PRO A 137 15.42 -13.92 15.97
C PRO A 137 15.24 -15.30 15.29
N PHE A 138 15.12 -15.30 13.96
CA PHE A 138 14.97 -16.46 13.08
C PHE A 138 15.25 -16.02 11.63
N PRO A 139 15.48 -16.96 10.69
CA PRO A 139 15.72 -16.62 9.28
C PRO A 139 14.54 -15.87 8.64
N LEU A 140 14.85 -14.82 7.88
CA LEU A 140 13.89 -14.03 7.11
C LEU A 140 14.26 -14.04 5.64
N THR A 141 13.29 -13.90 4.75
CA THR A 141 13.55 -13.55 3.35
C THR A 141 14.12 -12.12 3.27
N SER A 142 15.04 -11.88 2.35
CA SER A 142 15.47 -10.51 1.98
C SER A 142 14.35 -9.81 1.20
N TYR A 143 13.26 -9.50 1.88
CA TYR A 143 12.13 -8.75 1.37
C TYR A 143 11.49 -7.95 2.51
N VAL A 144 11.40 -6.63 2.34
CA VAL A 144 10.69 -5.73 3.23
C VAL A 144 9.38 -5.32 2.58
N GLY A 145 8.26 -5.62 3.22
CA GLY A 145 6.95 -5.15 2.76
C GLY A 145 6.70 -3.70 3.14
N ASP A 146 5.58 -3.43 3.82
CA ASP A 146 5.28 -2.11 4.37
C ASP A 146 6.29 -1.71 5.43
N ILE A 147 6.59 -0.41 5.54
CA ILE A 147 7.57 0.12 6.50
C ILE A 147 7.13 1.48 7.05
N PHE A 148 7.37 1.69 8.35
CA PHE A 148 7.12 2.95 9.05
C PHE A 148 8.26 3.26 10.01
N ALA A 149 8.67 4.53 10.05
CA ALA A 149 9.65 5.01 11.01
C ALA A 149 9.03 5.13 12.41
N LEU A 150 9.60 4.43 13.39
CA LEU A 150 9.26 4.59 14.81
C LEU A 150 10.10 5.68 15.49
N ALA A 151 11.37 5.81 15.07
CA ALA A 151 12.34 6.82 15.50
C ALA A 151 13.51 6.88 14.49
N ASP A 152 14.49 7.77 14.70
CA ASP A 152 15.66 7.99 13.82
C ASP A 152 16.39 6.72 13.36
N GLU A 153 16.46 5.71 14.23
CA GLU A 153 17.18 4.46 13.99
C GLU A 153 16.29 3.22 14.11
N ARG A 154 14.97 3.42 14.21
CA ARG A 154 14.02 2.34 14.48
C ARG A 154 12.86 2.37 13.52
N TYR A 155 12.58 1.23 12.91
CA TYR A 155 11.50 1.08 11.94
C TYR A 155 10.70 -0.17 12.27
N ILE A 156 9.39 -0.13 12.01
CA ILE A 156 8.52 -1.31 11.99
C ILE A 156 8.19 -1.64 10.54
N PHE A 157 8.16 -2.93 10.22
CA PHE A 157 7.95 -3.39 8.85
C PHE A 157 7.33 -4.78 8.81
N THR A 158 6.80 -5.18 7.65
CA THR A 158 6.39 -6.57 7.40
C THR A 158 7.52 -7.38 6.77
N ALA A 159 7.71 -8.60 7.27
CA ALA A 159 8.72 -9.55 6.80
C ALA A 159 8.12 -10.96 6.70
N ARG A 160 8.78 -11.85 5.98
CA ARG A 160 8.36 -13.24 5.78
C ARG A 160 9.45 -14.21 6.18
N GLU A 161 9.06 -15.34 6.73
CA GLU A 161 9.91 -16.50 6.81
C GLU A 161 10.13 -17.11 5.40
N PRO A 162 11.27 -17.76 5.16
CA PRO A 162 11.52 -18.44 3.90
C PRO A 162 10.59 -19.65 3.69
N ALA A 163 10.59 -20.20 2.46
CA ALA A 163 9.92 -21.46 2.11
C ALA A 163 8.40 -21.51 2.40
N GLY A 164 7.70 -20.39 2.25
CA GLY A 164 6.25 -20.35 2.46
C GLY A 164 5.83 -20.23 3.92
N GLY A 165 6.74 -19.87 4.82
CA GLY A 165 6.45 -19.69 6.25
C GLY A 165 5.63 -18.43 6.55
N ALA A 166 5.64 -18.03 7.82
CA ALA A 166 4.78 -16.97 8.34
C ALA A 166 5.17 -15.56 7.87
N VAL A 167 4.17 -14.69 7.81
CA VAL A 167 4.35 -13.23 7.72
C VAL A 167 4.29 -12.61 9.12
N TRP A 168 5.14 -11.63 9.36
CA TRP A 168 5.35 -11.01 10.67
C TRP A 168 5.41 -9.49 10.55
N ALA A 169 4.89 -8.80 11.57
CA ALA A 169 5.32 -7.45 11.90
C ALA A 169 6.62 -7.55 12.73
N MET A 170 7.65 -6.81 12.31
CA MET A 170 8.99 -6.83 12.90
C MET A 170 9.47 -5.41 13.14
N THR A 171 10.35 -5.21 14.12
CA THR A 171 11.11 -3.96 14.25
C THR A 171 12.58 -4.17 13.94
N THR A 172 13.20 -3.20 13.27
CA THR A 172 14.66 -3.09 13.16
C THR A 172 15.12 -1.92 14.01
N ASP A 173 16.22 -2.11 14.74
CA ASP A 173 16.90 -1.08 15.53
C ASP A 173 18.38 -1.08 15.17
N PHE A 174 18.80 -0.05 14.43
CA PHE A 174 20.17 0.12 13.97
C PHE A 174 21.14 0.51 15.11
N SER A 175 20.63 1.05 16.22
CA SER A 175 21.49 1.40 17.37
C SER A 175 21.97 0.17 18.13
N THR A 176 21.21 -0.93 18.05
CA THR A 176 21.52 -2.21 18.69
C THR A 176 21.80 -3.33 17.68
N ASN A 177 21.77 -3.02 16.38
CA ASN A 177 21.84 -3.98 15.27
C ASN A 177 20.92 -5.18 15.47
N LYS A 178 19.67 -4.93 15.89
CA LYS A 178 18.73 -6.00 16.27
C LYS A 178 17.45 -5.92 15.46
N ILE A 179 16.99 -7.08 15.00
CA ILE A 179 15.63 -7.28 14.50
C ILE A 179 14.84 -8.02 15.59
N SER A 180 13.62 -7.58 15.88
CA SER A 180 12.76 -8.19 16.90
C SER A 180 11.37 -8.45 16.35
N PRO A 181 10.75 -9.61 16.67
CA PRO A 181 9.38 -9.86 16.29
C PRO A 181 8.45 -8.99 17.13
N VAL A 182 7.44 -8.39 16.48
CA VAL A 182 6.34 -7.71 17.16
C VAL A 182 5.15 -8.64 17.25
N ARG A 183 4.73 -9.19 16.12
CA ARG A 183 3.52 -10.01 16.03
C ARG A 183 3.54 -10.89 14.79
N ARG A 184 3.10 -12.14 14.92
CA ARG A 184 2.78 -12.99 13.77
C ARG A 184 1.46 -12.53 13.17
N LEU A 185 1.45 -12.24 11.89
CA LEU A 185 0.27 -11.77 11.18
C LEU A 185 -0.42 -12.98 10.57
N ALA A 186 -1.31 -13.59 11.35
CA ALA A 186 -2.04 -14.79 10.93
C ALA A 186 -3.47 -14.71 11.43
N HIS A 187 -4.44 -14.79 10.51
CA HIS A 187 -5.85 -14.79 10.86
C HIS A 187 -6.26 -16.12 11.50
N LEU A 188 -5.88 -17.24 10.87
CA LEU A 188 -6.09 -18.57 11.40
C LEU A 188 -4.80 -19.08 12.07
N PRO A 189 -4.84 -19.58 13.32
CA PRO A 189 -3.63 -20.00 14.04
C PRO A 189 -2.80 -21.09 13.35
N ASP A 190 -3.47 -21.99 12.62
CA ASP A 190 -2.89 -23.17 11.98
C ASP A 190 -2.48 -22.91 10.51
N GLU A 191 -2.96 -21.82 9.90
CA GLU A 191 -2.59 -21.44 8.54
C GLU A 191 -1.39 -20.49 8.60
N ILE A 192 -0.19 -21.06 8.46
CA ILE A 192 1.06 -20.31 8.60
C ILE A 192 1.54 -19.67 7.30
N SER A 193 0.94 -19.98 6.15
CA SER A 193 1.44 -19.50 4.86
C SER A 193 1.33 -17.98 4.75
N TRP A 194 2.43 -17.31 4.36
CA TRP A 194 2.39 -15.89 4.04
C TRP A 194 1.45 -15.57 2.87
N VAL A 195 1.21 -16.54 1.96
CA VAL A 195 0.29 -16.35 0.83
C VAL A 195 -1.14 -16.20 1.34
N ALA A 196 -1.56 -17.10 2.24
CA ALA A 196 -2.89 -17.07 2.85
C ALA A 196 -3.10 -15.80 3.69
N ASN A 197 -2.05 -15.37 4.40
CA ASN A 197 -2.10 -14.23 5.32
C ASN A 197 -1.60 -12.92 4.71
N THR A 198 -1.55 -12.82 3.37
CA THR A 198 -1.15 -11.59 2.69
C THR A 198 -2.12 -10.44 3.02
N GLY A 199 -1.62 -9.22 3.03
CA GLY A 199 -2.31 -8.05 3.54
C GLY A 199 -1.37 -6.87 3.70
N GLU A 200 -1.90 -5.74 4.18
CA GLU A 200 -1.17 -4.48 4.32
C GLU A 200 -1.10 -4.02 5.77
N LEU A 201 0.10 -3.63 6.19
CA LEU A 201 0.37 -3.02 7.48
C LEU A 201 0.28 -1.51 7.38
N VAL A 202 -0.42 -0.93 8.34
CA VAL A 202 -0.52 0.50 8.57
C VAL A 202 -0.09 0.77 10.01
N CYS A 203 0.66 1.84 10.26
CA CYS A 203 1.06 2.16 11.63
C CYS A 203 1.08 3.66 11.94
N TRP A 204 0.65 3.99 13.17
CA TRP A 204 0.69 5.31 13.79
C TRP A 204 1.78 5.33 14.88
N PRO A 205 3.05 5.58 14.53
CA PRO A 205 4.16 5.57 15.48
C PRO A 205 3.94 6.44 16.72
N SER A 206 3.38 7.63 16.54
CA SER A 206 3.12 8.59 17.64
C SER A 206 2.03 8.13 18.61
N LYS A 207 1.26 7.10 18.24
CA LYS A 207 0.23 6.47 19.08
C LYS A 207 0.62 5.06 19.51
N SER A 208 1.73 4.52 19.01
CA SER A 208 2.16 3.13 19.23
C SER A 208 1.10 2.10 18.87
N ILE A 209 0.33 2.37 17.80
CA ILE A 209 -0.74 1.51 17.29
C ILE A 209 -0.44 1.18 15.83
N CYS A 210 -0.66 -0.06 15.44
CA CYS A 210 -0.68 -0.50 14.06
C CYS A 210 -1.98 -1.27 13.76
N ALA A 211 -2.29 -1.40 12.48
CA ALA A 211 -3.36 -2.23 11.96
C ALA A 211 -2.86 -3.08 10.80
N TYR A 212 -3.38 -4.30 10.66
CA TYR A 212 -3.09 -5.18 9.54
C TYR A 212 -4.41 -5.66 8.91
N ALA A 213 -4.62 -5.30 7.65
CA ALA A 213 -5.80 -5.68 6.90
C ALA A 213 -5.47 -6.86 5.97
N TYR A 214 -6.12 -7.99 6.19
CA TYR A 214 -5.88 -9.20 5.41
C TYR A 214 -6.57 -9.10 4.04
N LYS A 215 -5.89 -9.54 2.98
CA LYS A 215 -6.49 -9.51 1.64
C LYS A 215 -7.49 -10.63 1.43
N LEU A 216 -7.20 -11.84 1.93
CA LEU A 216 -8.01 -13.05 1.72
C LEU A 216 -9.02 -13.32 2.84
N TYR A 217 -8.96 -12.57 3.94
CA TYR A 217 -9.91 -12.65 5.04
C TYR A 217 -10.62 -11.30 5.21
N PRO A 218 -11.93 -11.25 5.50
CA PRO A 218 -12.66 -10.02 5.81
C PRO A 218 -12.35 -9.48 7.22
N CYS A 219 -11.08 -9.56 7.63
CA CYS A 219 -10.61 -9.23 8.97
C CYS A 219 -9.54 -8.12 8.95
N ILE A 220 -9.53 -7.28 9.99
CA ILE A 220 -8.46 -6.33 10.29
C ILE A 220 -8.05 -6.50 11.76
N ASP A 221 -6.76 -6.70 12.01
CA ASP A 221 -6.21 -6.72 13.36
C ASP A 221 -5.67 -5.34 13.74
N PHE A 222 -6.02 -4.85 14.92
CA PHE A 222 -5.43 -3.67 15.55
C PHE A 222 -4.57 -4.12 16.73
N PHE A 223 -3.35 -3.61 16.82
CA PHE A 223 -2.38 -4.01 17.85
C PHE A 223 -1.40 -2.89 18.17
N THR A 224 -0.72 -2.98 19.31
CA THR A 224 0.31 -2.01 19.69
C THR A 224 1.62 -2.28 18.96
N THR A 225 2.53 -1.31 18.92
CA THR A 225 3.90 -1.55 18.41
C THR A 225 4.71 -2.55 19.27
N ALA A 226 4.19 -2.96 20.42
CA ALA A 226 4.73 -4.04 21.25
C ALA A 226 4.09 -5.41 20.94
N GLY A 227 3.05 -5.46 20.09
CA GLY A 227 2.38 -6.68 19.65
C GLY A 227 1.06 -6.98 20.36
N ASP A 228 0.69 -6.21 21.39
CA ASP A 228 -0.51 -6.44 22.18
C ASP A 228 -1.76 -6.20 21.32
N THR A 229 -2.69 -7.16 21.33
CA THR A 229 -3.97 -7.03 20.63
C THR A 229 -4.80 -5.89 21.23
N ILE A 230 -5.30 -5.01 20.37
CA ILE A 230 -6.31 -4.00 20.70
C ILE A 230 -7.69 -4.51 20.29
N ALA A 231 -7.83 -4.93 19.03
CA ALA A 231 -9.06 -5.46 18.47
C ALA A 231 -8.77 -6.36 17.26
N SER A 232 -9.73 -7.22 16.92
CA SER A 232 -9.78 -7.94 15.65
C SER A 232 -11.19 -7.80 15.10
N VAL A 233 -11.32 -7.23 13.91
CA VAL A 233 -12.59 -6.73 13.38
C VAL A 233 -12.93 -7.47 12.09
N GLN A 234 -13.99 -8.25 12.13
CA GLN A 234 -14.52 -8.97 10.97
C GLN A 234 -15.71 -8.20 10.37
N VAL A 235 -15.66 -7.92 9.06
CA VAL A 235 -16.68 -7.08 8.37
C VAL A 235 -17.63 -7.86 7.47
N ALA A 236 -17.33 -9.14 7.22
CA ALA A 236 -18.12 -10.06 6.41
C ALA A 236 -17.82 -11.51 6.83
N SER A 237 -18.60 -12.46 6.33
CA SER A 237 -18.32 -13.89 6.54
C SER A 237 -17.05 -14.33 5.83
N GLU A 238 -16.33 -15.28 6.44
CA GLU A 238 -15.15 -15.92 5.84
C GLU A 238 -15.49 -16.59 4.51
N THR A 239 -14.61 -16.41 3.52
CA THR A 239 -14.75 -17.02 2.19
C THR A 239 -13.50 -17.74 1.70
N PHE A 240 -12.38 -17.63 2.41
CA PHE A 240 -11.13 -18.26 2.02
C PHE A 240 -11.19 -19.78 2.15
N ASP A 241 -10.77 -20.47 1.09
CA ASP A 241 -10.61 -21.93 1.08
C ASP A 241 -9.10 -22.25 0.95
N PRO A 242 -8.45 -22.83 1.98
CA PRO A 242 -7.04 -23.20 1.93
C PRO A 242 -6.65 -24.12 0.75
N ALA A 243 -7.60 -24.88 0.19
CA ALA A 243 -7.35 -25.74 -0.97
C ALA A 243 -6.93 -24.94 -2.23
N THR A 244 -7.29 -23.65 -2.28
CA THR A 244 -6.94 -22.76 -3.40
C THR A 244 -5.48 -22.32 -3.42
N LEU A 245 -4.71 -22.55 -2.33
CA LEU A 245 -3.28 -22.21 -2.27
C LEU A 245 -2.39 -23.09 -3.16
N VAL A 246 -2.93 -24.18 -3.72
CA VAL A 246 -2.22 -25.06 -4.65
C VAL A 246 -2.18 -24.47 -6.07
N GLU A 247 -2.97 -23.43 -6.34
CA GLU A 247 -3.00 -22.73 -7.62
C GLU A 247 -1.94 -21.63 -7.67
N ALA A 248 -1.31 -21.44 -8.84
CA ALA A 248 -0.22 -20.47 -9.02
C ALA A 248 -0.64 -19.01 -8.74
N ASP A 249 -1.94 -18.72 -8.89
CA ASP A 249 -2.52 -17.39 -8.77
C ASP A 249 -3.59 -17.36 -7.65
N ALA A 250 -3.19 -17.68 -6.42
CA ALA A 250 -4.11 -17.77 -5.27
C ALA A 250 -4.98 -16.51 -5.08
N GLU A 251 -4.50 -15.32 -5.42
CA GLU A 251 -5.32 -14.09 -5.36
C GLU A 251 -6.43 -14.05 -6.43
N ASP A 252 -6.20 -14.61 -7.63
CA ASP A 252 -7.18 -14.59 -8.72
C ASP A 252 -8.32 -15.59 -8.49
N SER A 253 -8.02 -16.68 -7.79
CA SER A 253 -8.98 -17.75 -7.48
C SER A 253 -9.80 -17.50 -6.21
N ASN A 254 -9.49 -16.44 -5.46
CA ASN A 254 -10.16 -16.13 -4.20
C ASN A 254 -10.93 -14.81 -4.24
N ILE A 255 -11.90 -14.71 -3.34
CA ILE A 255 -12.54 -13.43 -3.02
C ILE A 255 -11.51 -12.56 -2.31
N LEU A 256 -11.28 -11.36 -2.87
CA LEU A 256 -10.40 -10.38 -2.26
C LEU A 256 -11.24 -9.42 -1.41
N HIS A 257 -10.87 -9.26 -0.15
CA HIS A 257 -11.54 -8.42 0.83
C HIS A 257 -10.88 -7.04 0.86
N PHE A 258 -9.81 -6.87 1.63
CA PHE A 258 -9.10 -5.58 1.74
C PHE A 258 -7.96 -5.49 0.72
N ILE A 259 -8.12 -4.60 -0.26
CA ILE A 259 -7.22 -4.49 -1.43
C ILE A 259 -6.10 -3.48 -1.19
N ASP A 260 -6.38 -2.46 -0.39
CA ASP A 260 -5.46 -1.39 -0.08
C ASP A 260 -5.86 -0.70 1.23
N THR A 261 -4.91 -0.04 1.86
CA THR A 261 -5.08 0.67 3.11
C THR A 261 -4.35 2.00 3.11
N ALA A 262 -4.93 2.99 3.77
CA ALA A 262 -4.29 4.28 3.99
C ALA A 262 -4.68 4.82 5.36
N GLN A 263 -3.88 5.74 5.90
CA GLN A 263 -4.14 6.33 7.21
C GLN A 263 -4.20 7.84 7.21
N SER A 264 -5.09 8.39 8.04
CA SER A 264 -4.92 9.75 8.56
C SER A 264 -4.07 9.74 9.84
N SER A 265 -3.96 10.87 10.54
CA SER A 265 -3.31 10.93 11.86
C SER A 265 -4.04 10.13 12.96
N ASP A 266 -5.30 9.76 12.74
CA ASP A 266 -6.20 9.22 13.76
C ASP A 266 -7.15 8.11 13.27
N ARG A 267 -7.07 7.70 11.99
CA ARG A 267 -8.02 6.75 11.39
C ARG A 267 -7.38 5.87 10.34
N LEU A 268 -7.89 4.64 10.27
CA LEU A 268 -7.67 3.72 9.17
C LEU A 268 -8.74 3.93 8.10
N TYR A 269 -8.31 3.91 6.84
CA TYR A 269 -9.16 3.74 5.67
C TYR A 269 -8.79 2.44 4.99
N ALA A 270 -9.73 1.51 4.88
CA ALA A 270 -9.52 0.20 4.28
C ALA A 270 -10.41 0.04 3.05
N LEU A 271 -9.79 -0.10 1.88
CA LEU A 271 -10.44 -0.30 0.61
C LEU A 271 -10.85 -1.76 0.47
N TYR A 272 -12.13 -2.00 0.17
CA TYR A 272 -12.74 -3.32 0.19
C TYR A 272 -13.49 -3.63 -1.11
N TRP A 273 -13.32 -4.85 -1.61
CA TRP A 273 -14.10 -5.40 -2.74
C TRP A 273 -15.12 -6.45 -2.29
N GLY A 274 -14.66 -7.53 -1.66
CA GLY A 274 -15.46 -8.73 -1.39
C GLY A 274 -15.90 -9.44 -2.66
N LYS A 275 -15.04 -9.43 -3.68
CA LYS A 275 -15.22 -10.08 -4.98
C LYS A 275 -13.90 -10.65 -5.46
N THR A 276 -13.95 -11.61 -6.38
CA THR A 276 -12.78 -12.01 -7.16
C THR A 276 -12.38 -10.87 -8.10
N TYR A 277 -11.12 -10.89 -8.56
CA TYR A 277 -10.66 -9.93 -9.57
C TYR A 277 -11.51 -10.00 -10.85
N ALA A 278 -11.81 -11.21 -11.32
CA ALA A 278 -12.62 -11.45 -12.51
C ALA A 278 -14.03 -10.86 -12.39
N ASP A 279 -14.70 -11.00 -11.25
CA ASP A 279 -16.04 -10.47 -11.07
C ASP A 279 -16.05 -8.95 -10.92
N MET A 280 -15.05 -8.38 -10.24
CA MET A 280 -14.90 -6.93 -10.19
C MET A 280 -14.64 -6.34 -11.58
N ARG A 281 -13.83 -7.02 -12.41
CA ARG A 281 -13.57 -6.62 -13.79
C ARG A 281 -14.84 -6.69 -14.66
N LYS A 282 -15.62 -7.78 -14.57
CA LYS A 282 -16.90 -7.90 -15.28
C LYS A 282 -17.87 -6.78 -14.91
N ASP A 283 -17.94 -6.40 -13.63
CA ASP A 283 -18.77 -5.30 -13.18
C ASP A 283 -18.25 -3.94 -13.70
N SER A 284 -16.92 -3.77 -13.77
CA SER A 284 -16.28 -2.57 -14.32
C SER A 284 -16.61 -2.40 -15.81
N ASP A 285 -16.49 -3.47 -16.58
CA ASP A 285 -16.82 -3.49 -18.02
C ASP A 285 -18.30 -3.13 -18.28
N ARG A 286 -19.19 -3.42 -17.31
CA ARG A 286 -20.62 -3.07 -17.34
C ARG A 286 -20.95 -1.69 -16.76
N GLY A 287 -19.97 -0.97 -16.23
CA GLY A 287 -20.17 0.31 -15.54
C GLY A 287 -20.90 0.18 -14.20
N SER A 288 -20.90 -1.01 -13.59
CA SER A 288 -21.57 -1.30 -12.32
C SER A 288 -20.62 -1.65 -11.18
N ALA A 289 -19.30 -1.60 -11.40
CA ALA A 289 -18.30 -1.83 -10.34
C ALA A 289 -18.49 -0.83 -9.19
N LYS A 290 -18.39 -1.35 -7.98
CA LYS A 290 -18.52 -0.62 -6.73
C LYS A 290 -17.50 -1.13 -5.74
N SER A 291 -16.66 -0.21 -5.26
CA SER A 291 -15.74 -0.47 -4.17
C SER A 291 -16.32 0.07 -2.86
N ARG A 292 -15.86 -0.42 -1.71
CA ARG A 292 -16.24 0.11 -0.40
C ARG A 292 -15.02 0.64 0.33
N LEU A 293 -15.18 1.75 1.03
CA LEU A 293 -14.15 2.32 1.89
C LEU A 293 -14.65 2.25 3.33
N PHE A 294 -14.06 1.35 4.10
CA PHE A 294 -14.29 1.25 5.53
C PHE A 294 -13.40 2.24 6.26
N GLN A 295 -13.94 2.89 7.28
CA GLN A 295 -13.23 3.84 8.11
C GLN A 295 -13.32 3.40 9.57
N PHE A 296 -12.17 3.23 10.22
CA PHE A 296 -12.08 2.81 11.62
C PHE A 296 -11.34 3.85 12.45
N ASP A 297 -11.66 3.92 13.75
CA ASP A 297 -10.77 4.54 14.73
C ASP A 297 -9.62 3.61 15.10
N LEU A 298 -8.70 4.09 15.94
CA LEU A 298 -7.53 3.34 16.37
C LEU A 298 -7.84 2.23 17.42
N GLN A 299 -9.10 2.10 17.83
CA GLN A 299 -9.58 1.04 18.71
C GLN A 299 -10.28 -0.07 17.91
N GLY A 300 -10.38 0.07 16.59
CA GLY A 300 -11.07 -0.88 15.71
C GLY A 300 -12.58 -0.66 15.63
N ASN A 301 -13.12 0.44 16.16
CA ASN A 301 -14.54 0.74 16.00
C ASN A 301 -14.80 1.23 14.57
N LEU A 302 -15.80 0.64 13.92
CA LEU A 302 -16.26 1.08 12.61
C LEU A 302 -16.96 2.44 12.73
N LEU A 303 -16.40 3.45 12.06
CA LEU A 303 -16.94 4.81 12.05
C LEU A 303 -17.85 5.05 10.86
N ASN A 304 -17.48 4.50 9.70
CA ASN A 304 -18.21 4.73 8.45
C ASN A 304 -17.90 3.66 7.40
N VAL A 305 -18.85 3.44 6.49
CA VAL A 305 -18.64 2.68 5.25
C VAL A 305 -19.16 3.51 4.10
N LYS A 306 -18.29 3.84 3.15
CA LYS A 306 -18.66 4.59 1.96
C LYS A 306 -18.58 3.72 0.72
N GLU A 307 -19.60 3.75 -0.11
CA GLU A 307 -19.54 3.14 -1.45
C GLU A 307 -18.87 4.10 -2.44
N LEU A 308 -17.95 3.57 -3.24
CA LEU A 308 -17.19 4.30 -4.24
C LEU A 308 -17.58 3.74 -5.62
N PRO A 309 -17.87 4.61 -6.61
CA PRO A 309 -18.07 4.14 -7.98
C PRO A 309 -16.77 3.59 -8.55
N GLY A 310 -16.85 2.54 -9.35
CA GLY A 310 -15.72 1.98 -10.07
C GLY A 310 -14.95 0.90 -9.33
N GLN A 311 -13.96 0.35 -10.05
CA GLN A 311 -13.00 -0.63 -9.53
C GLN A 311 -11.80 0.12 -8.98
N ILE A 312 -11.93 0.64 -7.77
CA ILE A 312 -10.83 1.33 -7.08
C ILE A 312 -9.83 0.29 -6.60
N TYR A 313 -8.54 0.52 -6.82
CA TYR A 313 -7.48 -0.43 -6.47
C TYR A 313 -6.47 0.13 -5.49
N LYS A 314 -6.23 1.44 -5.52
CA LYS A 314 -5.31 2.12 -4.60
C LYS A 314 -5.90 3.43 -4.10
N ILE A 315 -5.56 3.81 -2.87
CA ILE A 315 -5.97 5.01 -2.17
C ILE A 315 -4.78 5.64 -1.45
N ALA A 316 -4.80 6.97 -1.34
CA ALA A 316 -3.87 7.71 -0.49
C ALA A 316 -4.61 8.84 0.22
N VAL A 317 -4.24 9.11 1.47
CA VAL A 317 -4.92 10.10 2.33
C VAL A 317 -4.02 11.31 2.52
N ASP A 318 -4.52 12.50 2.15
CA ASP A 318 -4.00 13.78 2.65
C ASP A 318 -4.66 14.07 4.00
N SER A 319 -3.92 13.79 5.07
CA SER A 319 -4.36 14.00 6.45
C SER A 319 -4.55 15.47 6.80
N HIS A 320 -3.79 16.37 6.18
CA HIS A 320 -3.84 17.79 6.51
C HIS A 320 -5.09 18.45 5.92
N ARG A 321 -5.53 17.98 4.76
CA ARG A 321 -6.68 18.54 4.05
C ARG A 321 -7.93 17.67 4.12
N ASN A 322 -7.87 16.52 4.80
CA ASN A 322 -8.95 15.54 4.87
C ASN A 322 -9.46 15.13 3.48
N ARG A 323 -8.52 14.76 2.61
CA ARG A 323 -8.82 14.31 1.24
C ARG A 323 -8.25 12.93 0.98
N ILE A 324 -8.91 12.18 0.10
CA ILE A 324 -8.45 10.88 -0.35
C ILE A 324 -8.30 10.94 -1.85
N VAL A 325 -7.13 10.56 -2.37
CA VAL A 325 -6.90 10.35 -3.79
C VAL A 325 -7.02 8.85 -4.04
N ALA A 326 -7.75 8.45 -5.07
CA ALA A 326 -7.97 7.05 -5.41
C ALA A 326 -7.63 6.78 -6.87
N PHE A 327 -7.16 5.57 -7.15
CA PHE A 327 -6.87 5.07 -8.49
C PHE A 327 -7.88 4.00 -8.89
N ASP A 328 -8.56 4.22 -10.02
CA ASP A 328 -9.55 3.32 -10.62
C ASP A 328 -8.92 2.51 -11.77
N VAL A 329 -9.16 1.20 -11.82
CA VAL A 329 -8.59 0.25 -12.81
C VAL A 329 -9.40 0.21 -14.10
N SER A 330 -10.21 1.22 -14.40
CA SER A 330 -10.89 1.39 -15.69
C SER A 330 -9.91 1.62 -16.86
N PHE A 331 -9.00 0.67 -17.08
CA PHE A 331 -8.04 0.57 -18.17
C PHE A 331 -8.76 -0.02 -19.39
N ARG A 332 -9.12 0.83 -20.36
CA ARG A 332 -9.58 0.36 -21.68
C ARG A 332 -8.38 0.07 -22.57
N TRP A 333 -7.92 -1.18 -22.60
CA TRP A 333 -7.14 -1.67 -23.75
C TRP A 333 -8.10 -1.90 -24.91
N ASN A 334 -8.35 -0.87 -25.72
CA ASN A 334 -8.86 -1.09 -27.07
C ASN A 334 -7.69 -1.59 -27.94
N GLN A 335 -7.33 -2.87 -27.85
CA GLN A 335 -6.78 -3.53 -29.03
C GLN A 335 -7.97 -3.78 -29.97
N GLN A 336 -8.24 -2.84 -30.88
CA GLN A 336 -8.79 -3.25 -32.15
C GLN A 336 -7.64 -3.93 -32.89
N SER A 337 -7.69 -5.25 -32.95
CA SER A 337 -7.03 -5.98 -34.03
C SER A 337 -7.68 -5.54 -35.34
N GLU A 338 -6.92 -4.91 -36.23
CA GLU A 338 -7.24 -4.91 -37.66
C GLU A 338 -7.13 -6.34 -38.22
#